data_AF-A0A2W6DVP2-F1
#
_entry.id   AF-A0A2W6DVP2-F1
#
_cell.length_a   1.000
_cell.length_b   1.000
_cell.length_c   1.000
_cell.angle_alpha   90.00
_cell.angle_beta   90.00
_cell.angle_gamma   90.00
#
_symmetry.space_group_name_H-M   'P 1'
#
loop_
_entity.id
_entity.type
_entity.pdbx_description
1 polymer ?
#
loop_
_entity_poly.entity_id
_entity_poly.type
_entity_poly.pdbx_seq_one_letter_code
_entity_poly.pdbx_strand_id
1 'polypeptide(L)'
;MSATRIEEIFKVTGVPGLTFVEPSAFSHLQVALRTPGRGVIVEGPSGIGKSTAVAKALQAIDQDPNVTRLSARVAADVEYIELLDQLGDVGIVIIDDFHRLDESTKAVIADLLKVSADAEYAGRTLVLIGINEAGKTLIDSSPDLTNRIDVIRFEVEPDSKIEELVSLGEREANVELSAHSLIVENAKGSFYIAQLLCLEACLQAKILEAQQDRTQVEILYSSHRFLGEDVEAYLGPIYASGSRYVVAVLGEMYGRKRWTLFEAAAYKHRIEAGRVLPIWSKRVPPTPFDETRGLGGLDYEPNGDLLAQAKAHAEVISKKLADS
;
A
#
# COMPACT_ATOMS: atom_id res chain seq x y z
N MET A 1 -0.50 33.28 14.15
CA MET A 1 -0.74 32.07 13.32
C MET A 1 -0.97 30.92 14.28
N SER A 2 -1.97 30.07 14.05
CA SER A 2 -2.12 28.84 14.85
C SER A 2 -0.90 27.96 14.64
N ALA A 3 -0.43 27.28 15.68
CA ALA A 3 0.63 26.30 15.53
C ALA A 3 0.16 25.15 14.62
N THR A 4 1.04 24.66 13.77
CA THR A 4 0.76 23.53 12.87
C THR A 4 0.50 22.28 13.68
N ARG A 5 -0.54 21.52 13.36
CA ARG A 5 -0.87 20.31 14.12
C ARG A 5 0.04 19.15 13.74
N ILE A 6 0.34 18.28 14.69
CA ILE A 6 1.23 17.14 14.47
C ILE A 6 0.66 16.17 13.44
N GLU A 7 -0.66 15.97 13.35
CA GLU A 7 -1.29 15.15 12.31
C GLU A 7 -1.23 15.77 10.90
N GLU A 8 -0.94 17.06 10.78
CA GLU A 8 -0.70 17.74 9.49
C GLU A 8 0.77 17.62 9.06
N ILE A 9 1.68 17.59 10.03
CA ILE A 9 3.12 17.36 9.82
C ILE A 9 3.37 15.90 9.50
N PHE A 10 2.92 14.99 10.37
CA PHE A 10 3.08 13.55 10.22
C PHE A 10 1.81 12.88 9.69
N LYS A 11 1.64 12.94 8.37
CA LYS A 11 0.38 12.59 7.72
C LYS A 11 0.29 11.10 7.41
N VAL A 12 -0.48 10.36 8.24
CA VAL A 12 -0.74 8.92 8.05
C VAL A 12 -1.88 8.63 7.07
N THR A 13 -2.73 9.61 6.76
CA THR A 13 -3.80 9.49 5.77
C THR A 13 -3.79 10.65 4.77
N GLY A 14 -3.91 10.30 3.48
CA GLY A 14 -3.84 11.27 2.39
C GLY A 14 -2.41 11.66 2.00
N VAL A 15 -2.28 12.79 1.30
CA VAL A 15 -1.00 13.25 0.72
C VAL A 15 -0.25 14.11 1.75
N PRO A 16 0.98 13.74 2.19
CA PRO A 16 1.81 14.60 3.02
C PRO A 16 2.08 15.92 2.31
N GLY A 17 1.85 17.02 3.02
CA GLY A 17 2.14 18.37 2.54
C GLY A 17 3.56 18.77 2.91
N LEU A 18 3.82 18.77 4.22
CA LEU A 18 5.02 19.32 4.85
C LEU A 18 6.20 18.34 4.86
N THR A 19 5.92 17.05 4.98
CA THR A 19 6.92 15.96 5.11
C THR A 19 6.97 15.06 3.88
N PHE A 20 6.64 15.60 2.71
CA PHE A 20 6.72 14.84 1.46
C PHE A 20 8.17 14.73 1.01
N VAL A 21 8.69 13.50 1.01
CA VAL A 21 9.97 13.15 0.39
C VAL A 21 9.68 12.46 -0.94
N GLU A 22 10.38 12.88 -1.99
CA GLU A 22 10.23 12.27 -3.31
C GLU A 22 10.68 10.80 -3.24
N PRO A 23 9.86 9.83 -3.68
CA PRO A 23 10.27 8.43 -3.83
C PRO A 23 11.47 8.25 -4.77
N SER A 24 12.25 7.18 -4.63
CA SER A 24 13.39 6.93 -5.53
C SER A 24 12.97 6.82 -7.00
N ALA A 25 11.76 6.32 -7.25
CA ALA A 25 11.20 6.22 -8.59
C ALA A 25 10.53 7.51 -9.10
N PHE A 26 10.56 8.61 -8.36
CA PHE A 26 9.78 9.82 -8.67
C PHE A 26 10.18 10.47 -9.99
N SER A 27 11.47 10.58 -10.30
CA SER A 27 11.91 11.14 -11.59
C SER A 27 11.49 10.26 -12.78
N HIS A 28 11.52 8.93 -12.63
CA HIS A 28 11.03 8.01 -13.66
C HIS A 28 9.52 8.16 -13.85
N LEU A 29 8.76 8.26 -12.75
CA LEU A 29 7.32 8.53 -12.80
C LEU A 29 7.05 9.84 -13.53
N GLN A 30 7.80 10.90 -13.22
CA GLN A 30 7.65 12.17 -13.88
C GLN A 30 7.87 12.06 -15.38
N VAL A 31 8.97 11.43 -15.83
CA VAL A 31 9.28 11.25 -17.26
C VAL A 31 8.19 10.43 -17.95
N ALA A 32 7.75 9.32 -17.34
CA ALA A 32 6.70 8.46 -17.88
C ALA A 32 5.40 9.24 -18.11
N LEU A 33 4.98 10.05 -17.12
CA LEU A 33 3.75 10.85 -17.20
C LEU A 33 3.77 11.94 -18.29
N ARG A 34 4.93 12.49 -18.65
CA ARG A 34 5.05 13.50 -19.74
C ARG A 34 5.23 12.88 -21.11
N THR A 35 5.46 11.57 -21.20
CA THR A 35 5.73 10.92 -22.48
C THR A 35 4.41 10.60 -23.20
N PRO A 36 4.13 11.21 -24.37
CA PRO A 36 2.87 11.00 -25.09
C PRO A 36 2.65 9.53 -25.46
N GLY A 37 1.39 9.08 -25.42
CA GLY A 37 0.98 7.72 -25.77
C GLY A 37 1.41 6.62 -24.80
N ARG A 38 2.29 6.89 -23.82
CA ARG A 38 2.71 5.86 -22.84
C ARG A 38 1.70 5.71 -21.72
N GLY A 39 1.33 4.46 -21.45
CA GLY A 39 0.64 4.09 -20.22
C GLY A 39 1.61 4.01 -19.06
N VAL A 40 1.15 4.40 -17.87
CA VAL A 40 1.93 4.29 -16.64
C VAL A 40 1.22 3.36 -15.67
N ILE A 41 1.92 2.37 -15.15
CA ILE A 41 1.45 1.52 -14.06
C ILE A 41 2.26 1.84 -12.82
N VAL A 42 1.57 2.18 -11.72
CA VAL A 42 2.19 2.41 -10.42
C VAL A 42 1.80 1.28 -9.48
N GLU A 43 2.77 0.43 -9.14
CA GLU A 43 2.60 -0.72 -8.27
C GLU A 43 3.24 -0.50 -6.90
N GLY A 44 2.75 -1.20 -5.89
CA GLY A 44 3.32 -1.19 -4.55
C GLY A 44 2.30 -1.61 -3.49
N PRO A 45 2.74 -1.89 -2.25
CA PRO A 45 1.84 -2.21 -1.14
C PRO A 45 0.77 -1.13 -0.91
N SER A 46 -0.34 -1.51 -0.28
CA SER A 46 -1.34 -0.52 0.14
C SER A 46 -0.73 0.47 1.13
N GLY A 47 -1.08 1.75 1.02
CA GLY A 47 -0.60 2.79 1.93
C GLY A 47 0.82 3.32 1.68
N ILE A 48 1.59 2.77 0.73
CA ILE A 48 2.98 3.20 0.45
C ILE A 48 3.10 4.60 -0.19
N GLY A 49 1.98 5.24 -0.53
CA GLY A 49 1.97 6.59 -1.12
C GLY A 49 1.95 6.65 -2.65
N LYS A 50 1.48 5.60 -3.34
CA LYS A 50 1.34 5.59 -4.81
C LYS A 50 0.50 6.76 -5.35
N SER A 51 -0.75 6.88 -4.88
CA SER A 51 -1.68 7.94 -5.32
C SER A 51 -1.17 9.33 -4.96
N THR A 52 -0.48 9.45 -3.82
CA THR A 52 0.23 10.66 -3.38
C THR A 52 1.33 11.05 -4.37
N ALA A 53 2.20 10.11 -4.73
CA ALA A 53 3.31 10.37 -5.63
C ALA A 53 2.85 10.70 -7.05
N VAL A 54 1.81 10.04 -7.55
CA VAL A 54 1.19 10.40 -8.84
C VAL A 54 0.62 11.82 -8.79
N ALA A 55 -0.13 12.17 -7.73
CA ALA A 55 -0.68 13.52 -7.58
C ALA A 55 0.42 14.60 -7.55
N LYS A 56 1.51 14.36 -6.79
CA LYS A 56 2.65 15.27 -6.68
C LYS A 56 3.45 15.35 -7.98
N ALA A 57 3.65 14.23 -8.68
CA ALA A 57 4.33 14.21 -9.97
C ALA A 57 3.54 15.03 -11.00
N LEU A 58 2.22 14.89 -11.06
CA LEU A 58 1.37 15.69 -11.94
C LEU A 58 1.45 17.20 -11.64
N GLN A 59 1.37 17.57 -10.36
CA GLN A 59 1.55 18.97 -9.93
C GLN A 59 2.91 19.56 -10.35
N ALA A 60 3.95 18.72 -10.45
CA ALA A 60 5.30 19.14 -10.83
C ALA A 60 5.54 19.20 -12.35
N ILE A 61 4.65 18.62 -13.17
CA ILE A 61 4.83 18.54 -14.63
C ILE A 61 4.19 19.75 -15.33
N ASP A 62 3.00 20.20 -14.91
CA ASP A 62 2.39 21.50 -15.27
C ASP A 62 1.05 21.73 -14.50
N GLN A 63 0.48 22.94 -14.55
CA GLN A 63 -0.56 23.39 -13.60
C GLN A 63 -2.03 22.99 -13.86
N ASP A 64 -2.44 22.45 -15.02
CA ASP A 64 -3.82 21.95 -15.15
C ASP A 64 -4.04 20.98 -16.33
N PRO A 65 -3.42 19.78 -16.34
CA PRO A 65 -3.90 18.73 -17.22
C PRO A 65 -5.34 18.36 -16.81
N ASN A 66 -6.23 18.18 -17.77
CA ASN A 66 -7.55 17.60 -17.51
C ASN A 66 -7.37 16.21 -16.91
N VAL A 67 -7.42 16.11 -15.57
CA VAL A 67 -7.16 14.88 -14.81
C VAL A 67 -8.48 14.32 -14.31
N THR A 68 -8.85 13.16 -14.83
CA THR A 68 -9.98 12.38 -14.34
C THR A 68 -9.46 11.31 -13.38
N ARG A 69 -9.97 11.26 -12.16
CA ARG A 69 -9.65 10.22 -11.18
C ARG A 69 -10.82 9.28 -11.02
N LEU A 70 -10.58 7.99 -11.22
CA LEU A 70 -11.56 6.91 -11.17
C LEU A 70 -11.08 5.86 -10.17
N SER A 71 -11.99 5.28 -9.41
CA SER A 71 -11.71 4.18 -8.49
C SER A 71 -12.43 2.91 -8.94
N ALA A 72 -11.69 1.81 -9.09
CA ALA A 72 -12.27 0.48 -9.34
C ALA A 72 -13.16 -0.03 -8.19
N ARG A 73 -13.34 0.75 -7.11
CA ARG A 73 -14.27 0.46 -6.01
C ARG A 73 -15.65 1.08 -6.22
N VAL A 74 -15.78 2.07 -7.10
CA VAL A 74 -17.00 2.84 -7.30
C VAL A 74 -17.65 2.38 -8.60
N ALA A 75 -18.88 1.86 -8.53
CA ALA A 75 -19.55 1.29 -9.70
C ALA A 75 -19.71 2.28 -10.87
N ALA A 76 -20.05 3.54 -10.58
CA ALA A 76 -20.16 4.60 -11.58
C ALA A 76 -18.81 4.92 -12.26
N ASP A 77 -17.70 4.81 -11.52
CA ASP A 77 -16.36 4.98 -12.09
C ASP A 77 -16.00 3.80 -12.98
N VAL A 78 -16.38 2.58 -12.61
CA VAL A 78 -16.19 1.38 -13.45
C VAL A 78 -16.96 1.50 -14.76
N GLU A 79 -18.23 1.93 -14.71
CA GLU A 79 -19.02 2.21 -15.93
C GLU A 79 -18.35 3.28 -16.81
N TYR A 80 -17.75 4.31 -16.20
CA TYR A 80 -16.98 5.32 -16.94
C TYR A 80 -15.72 4.71 -17.60
N ILE A 81 -15.00 3.85 -16.88
CA ILE A 81 -13.80 3.16 -17.38
C ILE A 81 -14.15 2.31 -18.62
N GLU A 82 -15.26 1.58 -18.58
CA GLU A 82 -15.74 0.73 -19.68
C GLU A 82 -16.05 1.52 -20.96
N LEU A 83 -16.35 2.82 -20.85
CA LEU A 83 -16.68 3.70 -21.97
C LEU A 83 -15.48 4.52 -22.47
N LEU A 84 -14.29 4.38 -21.87
CA LEU A 84 -13.10 5.19 -22.21
C LEU A 84 -12.63 5.02 -23.66
N ASP A 85 -12.99 3.92 -24.32
CA ASP A 85 -12.68 3.64 -25.73
C ASP A 85 -13.53 4.46 -26.72
N GLN A 86 -14.71 4.89 -26.27
CA GLN A 86 -15.63 5.73 -27.03
C GLN A 86 -15.39 7.22 -26.80
N LEU A 87 -14.59 7.56 -25.79
CA LEU A 87 -14.23 8.93 -25.46
C LEU A 87 -12.97 9.36 -26.24
N GLY A 88 -12.98 10.60 -26.75
CA GLY A 88 -11.85 11.21 -27.46
C GLY A 88 -10.76 11.73 -26.52
N ASP A 89 -10.43 13.01 -26.62
CA ASP A 89 -9.44 13.65 -25.75
C ASP A 89 -9.97 13.79 -24.31
N VAL A 90 -9.56 12.87 -23.45
CA VAL A 90 -9.90 12.85 -22.02
C VAL A 90 -8.77 13.36 -21.12
N GLY A 91 -7.59 13.61 -21.69
CA GLY A 91 -6.41 14.03 -20.93
C GLY A 91 -5.84 12.88 -20.09
N ILE A 92 -5.56 13.13 -18.83
CA ILE A 92 -4.95 12.14 -17.95
C ILE A 92 -6.05 11.41 -17.17
N VAL A 93 -6.14 10.09 -17.30
CA VAL A 93 -7.08 9.27 -16.54
C VAL A 93 -6.31 8.41 -15.55
N ILE A 94 -6.57 8.62 -14.27
CA ILE A 94 -5.99 7.84 -13.17
C ILE A 94 -7.02 6.82 -12.71
N ILE A 95 -6.67 5.53 -12.73
CA ILE A 95 -7.52 4.43 -12.29
C ILE A 95 -6.89 3.81 -11.04
N ASP A 96 -7.48 4.07 -9.87
CA ASP A 96 -7.03 3.49 -8.59
C ASP A 96 -7.68 2.12 -8.33
N ASP A 97 -7.00 1.31 -7.52
CA ASP A 97 -7.35 -0.09 -7.25
C ASP A 97 -7.54 -0.96 -8.52
N PHE A 98 -6.75 -0.72 -9.57
CA PHE A 98 -6.87 -1.39 -10.88
C PHE A 98 -6.97 -2.94 -10.81
N HIS A 99 -6.30 -3.57 -9.84
CA HIS A 99 -6.37 -5.00 -9.57
C HIS A 99 -7.78 -5.55 -9.28
N ARG A 100 -8.75 -4.68 -8.95
CA ARG A 100 -10.14 -5.04 -8.65
C ARG A 100 -11.04 -5.10 -9.87
N LEU A 101 -10.62 -4.52 -10.99
CA LEU A 101 -11.39 -4.58 -12.24
C LEU A 101 -11.48 -6.03 -12.73
N ASP A 102 -12.55 -6.32 -13.47
CA ASP A 102 -12.71 -7.62 -14.11
C ASP A 102 -11.85 -7.73 -15.38
N GLU A 103 -11.74 -8.93 -15.93
CA GLU A 103 -10.88 -9.19 -17.09
C GLU A 103 -11.40 -8.51 -18.37
N SER A 104 -12.72 -8.32 -18.52
CA SER A 104 -13.30 -7.57 -19.63
C SER A 104 -12.87 -6.11 -19.62
N THR A 105 -12.97 -5.44 -18.48
CA THR A 105 -12.56 -4.03 -18.34
C THR A 105 -11.05 -3.87 -18.51
N LYS A 106 -10.26 -4.81 -17.95
CA LYS A 106 -8.80 -4.82 -18.16
C LYS A 106 -8.43 -5.00 -19.63
N ALA A 107 -9.15 -5.80 -20.39
CA ALA A 107 -8.93 -5.97 -21.82
C ALA A 107 -9.21 -4.66 -22.60
N VAL A 108 -10.29 -3.95 -22.27
CA VAL A 108 -10.56 -2.61 -22.83
C VAL A 108 -9.39 -1.67 -22.55
N ILE A 109 -8.92 -1.59 -21.30
CA ILE A 109 -7.77 -0.77 -20.92
C ILE A 109 -6.50 -1.17 -21.69
N ALA A 110 -6.25 -2.47 -21.86
CA ALA A 110 -5.09 -2.97 -22.60
C ALA A 110 -5.12 -2.53 -24.07
N ASP A 111 -6.26 -2.63 -24.74
CA ASP A 111 -6.43 -2.16 -26.12
C ASP A 111 -6.22 -0.64 -26.23
N LEU A 112 -6.74 0.13 -25.27
CA LEU A 112 -6.52 1.57 -25.23
C LEU A 112 -5.06 1.95 -25.08
N LEU A 113 -4.33 1.24 -24.22
CA LEU A 113 -2.89 1.42 -24.03
C LEU A 113 -2.14 1.11 -25.32
N LYS A 114 -2.51 0.04 -26.03
CA LYS A 114 -1.91 -0.35 -27.30
C LYS A 114 -2.09 0.72 -28.37
N VAL A 115 -3.33 1.18 -28.57
CA VAL A 115 -3.67 2.22 -29.56
C VAL A 115 -2.98 3.54 -29.23
N SER A 116 -2.98 3.93 -27.96
CA SER A 116 -2.35 5.19 -27.53
C SER A 116 -0.84 5.17 -27.75
N ALA A 117 -0.18 4.04 -27.50
CA ALA A 117 1.26 3.88 -27.69
C ALA A 117 1.66 3.84 -29.17
N ASP A 118 0.91 3.16 -30.04
CA ASP A 118 1.21 3.09 -31.48
C ASP A 118 1.08 4.44 -32.18
N ALA A 119 0.10 5.25 -31.75
CA ALA A 119 -0.19 6.55 -32.34
C ALA A 119 0.56 7.72 -31.68
N GLU A 120 1.38 7.45 -30.64
CA GLU A 120 1.95 8.46 -29.75
C GLU A 120 0.89 9.48 -29.28
N TYR A 121 -0.31 8.97 -28.97
CA TYR A 121 -1.49 9.80 -28.78
C TYR A 121 -1.38 10.66 -27.52
N ALA A 122 -1.27 11.96 -27.70
CA ALA A 122 -1.15 12.92 -26.60
C ALA A 122 -2.50 13.29 -25.95
N GLY A 123 -3.62 12.96 -26.60
CA GLY A 123 -4.97 13.29 -26.12
C GLY A 123 -5.43 12.45 -24.92
N ARG A 124 -4.69 11.37 -24.60
CA ARG A 124 -4.98 10.49 -23.48
C ARG A 124 -3.72 9.86 -22.88
N THR A 125 -3.55 10.01 -21.57
CA THR A 125 -2.56 9.26 -20.78
C THR A 125 -3.27 8.46 -19.70
N LEU A 126 -3.08 7.14 -19.70
CA LEU A 126 -3.66 6.25 -18.69
C LEU A 126 -2.64 5.97 -17.59
N VAL A 127 -3.05 6.19 -16.33
CA VAL A 127 -2.26 5.92 -15.14
C VAL A 127 -3.00 4.90 -14.27
N LEU A 128 -2.49 3.68 -14.21
CA LEU A 128 -3.10 2.57 -13.47
C LEU A 128 -2.39 2.41 -12.12
N ILE A 129 -3.12 2.52 -11.01
CA ILE A 129 -2.58 2.33 -9.66
C ILE A 129 -3.10 1.01 -9.10
N GLY A 130 -2.17 0.16 -8.65
CA GLY A 130 -2.51 -1.19 -8.19
C GLY A 130 -1.62 -1.71 -7.08
N ILE A 131 -2.00 -2.87 -6.54
CA ILE A 131 -1.11 -3.69 -5.72
C ILE A 131 -0.11 -4.44 -6.61
N ASN A 132 0.92 -5.03 -6.00
CA ASN A 132 1.96 -5.76 -6.73
C ASN A 132 1.39 -6.78 -7.70
N GLU A 133 2.05 -6.92 -8.85
CA GLU A 133 1.70 -7.84 -9.95
C GLU A 133 0.52 -7.40 -10.83
N ALA A 134 -0.09 -6.24 -10.59
CA ALA A 134 -1.13 -5.68 -11.45
C ALA A 134 -0.65 -5.44 -12.90
N GLY A 135 0.53 -4.85 -13.09
CA GLY A 135 1.15 -4.63 -14.39
C GLY A 135 1.66 -5.91 -15.01
N LYS A 136 2.18 -6.84 -14.21
CA LYS A 136 2.55 -8.18 -14.70
C LYS A 136 1.33 -8.92 -15.24
N THR A 137 0.20 -8.90 -14.52
CA THR A 137 -1.04 -9.55 -14.94
C THR A 137 -1.56 -8.97 -16.26
N LEU A 138 -1.47 -7.65 -16.43
CA LEU A 138 -1.86 -6.97 -17.66
C LEU A 138 -0.93 -7.29 -18.84
N ILE A 139 0.38 -7.40 -18.60
CA ILE A 139 1.34 -7.80 -19.63
C ILE A 139 1.16 -9.28 -19.99
N ASP A 140 0.92 -10.15 -19.01
CA ASP A 140 0.72 -11.58 -19.23
C ASP A 140 -0.55 -11.84 -20.09
N SER A 141 -1.60 -11.04 -19.90
CA SER A 141 -2.81 -11.10 -20.73
C SER A 141 -2.68 -10.38 -22.07
N SER A 142 -1.74 -9.44 -22.21
CA SER A 142 -1.49 -8.66 -23.44
C SER A 142 0.02 -8.41 -23.65
N PRO A 143 0.77 -9.40 -24.17
CA PRO A 143 2.24 -9.35 -24.27
C PRO A 143 2.78 -8.17 -25.10
N ASP A 144 1.99 -7.68 -26.05
CA ASP A 144 2.30 -6.53 -26.89
C ASP A 144 2.56 -5.24 -26.08
N LEU A 145 2.09 -5.16 -24.83
CA LEU A 145 2.24 -3.99 -23.96
C LEU A 145 3.64 -3.86 -23.33
N THR A 146 4.45 -4.91 -23.33
CA THR A 146 5.72 -4.99 -22.57
C THR A 146 6.65 -3.78 -22.75
N ASN A 147 6.75 -3.25 -23.98
CA ASN A 147 7.64 -2.12 -24.30
C ASN A 147 6.89 -0.78 -24.46
N ARG A 148 5.60 -0.76 -24.17
CA ARG A 148 4.67 0.34 -24.47
C ARG A 148 4.10 1.01 -23.22
N ILE A 149 4.29 0.37 -22.08
CA ILE A 149 3.90 0.87 -20.77
C ILE A 149 5.13 0.96 -19.87
N ASP A 150 5.13 1.91 -18.96
CA ASP A 150 6.13 2.00 -17.91
C ASP A 150 5.56 1.49 -16.60
N VAL A 151 6.21 0.48 -16.02
CA VAL A 151 5.85 -0.06 -14.71
C VAL A 151 6.76 0.55 -13.66
N ILE A 152 6.22 1.47 -12.87
CA ILE A 152 6.88 2.14 -11.75
C ILE A 152 6.53 1.42 -10.46
N ARG A 153 7.53 0.79 -9.83
CA ARG A 153 7.35 0.07 -8.57
C ARG A 153 7.77 0.93 -7.39
N PHE A 154 6.85 1.07 -6.44
CA PHE A 154 7.08 1.68 -5.15
C PHE A 154 7.39 0.56 -4.16
N GLU A 155 8.68 0.33 -3.95
CA GLU A 155 9.21 -0.70 -3.06
C GLU A 155 9.83 -0.08 -1.80
N VAL A 156 10.87 -0.71 -1.25
CA VAL A 156 11.62 -0.26 -0.08
C VAL A 156 12.50 0.91 -0.47
N GLU A 157 12.29 2.06 0.17
CA GLU A 157 13.13 3.24 0.00
C GLU A 157 14.44 3.11 0.80
N PRO A 158 15.53 3.75 0.37
CA PRO A 158 16.76 3.77 1.14
C PRO A 158 16.58 4.54 2.45
N ASP A 159 17.32 4.13 3.48
CA ASP A 159 17.29 4.76 4.81
C ASP A 159 17.54 6.28 4.75
N SER A 160 18.34 6.76 3.80
CA SER A 160 18.58 8.19 3.60
C SER A 160 17.32 9.00 3.27
N LYS A 161 16.35 8.42 2.54
CA LYS A 161 15.07 9.08 2.25
C LYS A 161 14.13 9.04 3.45
N ILE A 162 14.20 7.98 4.24
CA ILE A 162 13.45 7.91 5.49
C ILE A 162 14.00 8.93 6.48
N GLU A 163 15.31 9.02 6.62
CA GLU A 163 16.01 10.03 7.42
C GLU A 163 15.63 11.45 6.99
N GLU A 164 15.56 11.73 5.68
CA GLU A 164 15.06 12.99 5.16
C GLU A 164 13.63 13.31 5.65
N LEU A 165 12.73 12.32 5.62
CA LEU A 165 11.35 12.47 6.07
C LEU A 165 11.29 12.79 7.58
N VAL A 166 12.02 12.03 8.40
CA VAL A 166 12.06 12.24 9.85
C VAL A 166 12.63 13.63 10.16
N SER A 167 13.76 13.99 9.54
CA SER A 167 14.40 15.30 9.70
C SER A 167 13.50 16.47 9.31
N LEU A 168 12.72 16.30 8.24
CA LEU A 168 11.75 17.31 7.81
C LEU A 168 10.62 17.45 8.84
N GLY A 169 10.10 16.33 9.36
CA GLY A 169 9.09 16.35 10.41
C GLY A 169 9.56 16.97 11.71
N GLU A 170 10.78 16.65 12.16
CA GLU A 170 11.42 17.28 13.32
C GLU A 170 11.50 18.80 13.18
N ARG A 171 11.91 19.27 11.99
CA ARG A 171 11.98 20.70 11.68
C ARG A 171 10.61 21.37 11.74
N GLU A 172 9.61 20.78 11.09
CA GLU A 172 8.26 21.34 11.00
C GLU A 172 7.53 21.33 12.35
N ALA A 173 7.78 20.31 13.18
CA ALA A 173 7.25 20.26 14.55
C ALA A 173 8.09 21.05 15.56
N ASN A 174 9.28 21.51 15.16
CA ASN A 174 10.30 22.12 16.02
C ASN A 174 10.64 21.22 17.22
N VAL A 175 10.85 19.93 16.95
CA VAL A 175 11.22 18.93 17.95
C VAL A 175 12.52 18.23 17.57
N GLU A 176 13.12 17.54 18.54
CA GLU A 176 14.21 16.61 18.32
C GLU A 176 13.79 15.24 18.88
N LEU A 177 13.56 14.27 18.00
CA LEU A 177 13.14 12.92 18.34
C LEU A 177 14.38 12.14 18.78
N SER A 178 14.47 11.79 20.07
CA SER A 178 15.61 11.03 20.59
C SER A 178 15.78 9.66 19.91
N ALA A 179 14.70 9.12 19.34
CA ALA A 179 14.68 7.85 18.61
C ALA A 179 14.86 7.99 17.09
N HIS A 180 15.34 9.12 16.57
CA HIS A 180 15.52 9.37 15.13
C HIS A 180 16.10 8.15 14.37
N SER A 181 17.28 7.67 14.76
CA SER A 181 17.94 6.54 14.09
C SER A 181 17.12 5.25 14.16
N LEU A 182 16.42 5.03 15.27
CA LEU A 182 15.56 3.86 15.45
C LEU A 182 14.33 3.95 14.55
N ILE A 183 13.72 5.13 14.40
CA ILE A 183 12.58 5.33 13.50
C ILE A 183 13.01 5.01 12.07
N VAL A 184 14.17 5.50 11.63
CA VAL A 184 14.72 5.22 10.30
C VAL A 184 14.91 3.71 10.10
N GLU A 185 15.60 3.05 11.04
CA GLU A 185 15.86 1.61 10.96
C GLU A 185 14.56 0.77 10.96
N ASN A 186 13.57 1.17 11.76
CA ASN A 186 12.33 0.43 11.96
C ASN A 186 11.25 0.72 10.90
N ALA A 187 11.37 1.82 10.17
CA ALA A 187 10.53 2.10 9.01
C ALA A 187 10.77 1.12 7.85
N LYS A 188 11.95 0.47 7.79
CA LYS A 188 12.33 -0.51 6.76
C LYS A 188 12.01 0.00 5.34
N GLY A 189 12.36 1.27 5.08
CA GLY A 189 12.13 1.93 3.80
C GLY A 189 10.68 2.28 3.47
N SER A 190 9.74 2.22 4.43
CA SER A 190 8.36 2.65 4.24
C SER A 190 8.15 4.06 4.79
N PHE A 191 7.87 5.03 3.91
CA PHE A 191 7.48 6.39 4.32
C PHE A 191 6.27 6.39 5.25
N TYR A 192 5.27 5.53 4.99
CA TYR A 192 4.09 5.42 5.84
C TYR A 192 4.44 5.01 7.27
N ILE A 193 5.30 4.00 7.45
CA ILE A 193 5.72 3.56 8.78
C ILE A 193 6.54 4.64 9.47
N ALA A 194 7.44 5.32 8.75
CA ALA A 194 8.19 6.44 9.31
C ALA A 194 7.28 7.56 9.82
N GLN A 195 6.28 7.97 9.03
CA GLN A 195 5.26 8.96 9.41
C GLN A 195 4.49 8.52 10.66
N LEU A 196 4.04 7.26 10.69
CA LEU A 196 3.29 6.70 11.82
C LEU A 196 4.13 6.68 13.10
N LEU A 197 5.38 6.24 13.02
CA LEU A 197 6.30 6.19 14.17
C LEU A 197 6.61 7.59 14.71
N CYS A 198 6.83 8.57 13.83
CA CYS A 198 7.05 9.95 14.24
C CYS A 198 5.80 10.58 14.88
N LEU A 199 4.63 10.34 14.30
CA LEU A 199 3.35 10.79 14.85
C LEU A 199 3.17 10.25 16.27
N GLU A 200 3.34 8.94 16.45
CA GLU A 200 3.17 8.29 17.75
C GLU A 200 4.19 8.79 18.78
N ALA A 201 5.45 8.97 18.38
CA ALA A 201 6.49 9.55 19.25
C ALA A 201 6.05 10.91 19.82
N CYS A 202 5.50 11.78 18.96
CA CYS A 202 4.98 13.08 19.38
C CYS A 202 3.78 12.94 20.32
N LEU A 203 2.81 12.06 19.99
CA LEU A 203 1.61 11.84 20.79
C LEU A 203 1.95 11.32 22.21
N GLN A 204 2.90 10.41 22.33
CA GLN A 204 3.34 9.87 23.63
C GLN A 204 4.01 10.94 24.49
N ALA A 205 4.76 11.85 23.86
CA ALA A 205 5.31 13.04 24.51
C ALA A 205 4.28 14.15 24.74
N LYS A 206 3.00 13.92 24.39
CA LYS A 206 1.89 14.89 24.46
C LYS A 206 2.14 16.16 23.63
N ILE A 207 2.91 16.04 22.57
CA ILE A 207 3.12 17.09 21.57
C ILE A 207 2.04 16.92 20.50
N LEU A 208 1.07 17.84 20.51
CA LEU A 208 -0.06 17.83 19.58
C LEU A 208 0.09 18.88 18.46
N GLU A 209 0.97 19.85 18.66
CA GLU A 209 1.21 20.97 17.75
C GLU A 209 2.71 21.29 17.71
N ALA A 210 3.14 21.96 16.65
CA ALA A 210 4.51 22.46 16.51
C ALA A 210 4.88 23.35 17.70
N GLN A 211 6.09 23.14 18.22
CA GLN A 211 6.56 23.81 19.43
C GLN A 211 7.15 25.19 19.12
N GLN A 212 7.01 26.14 20.04
CA GLN A 212 7.61 27.47 19.88
C GLN A 212 9.13 27.42 20.08
N ASP A 213 9.55 26.70 21.11
CA ASP A 213 10.95 26.42 21.40
C ASP A 213 11.29 24.99 20.98
N ARG A 214 12.55 24.75 20.61
CA ARG A 214 13.00 23.41 20.19
C ARG A 214 12.90 22.45 21.38
N THR A 215 11.97 21.50 21.30
CA THR A 215 11.68 20.56 22.39
C THR A 215 12.27 19.19 22.09
N GLN A 216 13.02 18.62 23.04
CA GLN A 216 13.40 17.21 22.95
C GLN A 216 12.19 16.32 23.25
N VAL A 217 11.89 15.46 22.29
CA VAL A 217 10.93 14.36 22.46
C VAL A 217 11.73 13.19 22.97
N GLU A 218 11.85 13.13 24.29
CA GLU A 218 12.33 11.93 24.95
C GLU A 218 11.25 10.86 24.88
N ILE A 219 11.45 9.93 23.95
CA ILE A 219 10.67 8.72 23.95
C ILE A 219 11.13 7.90 25.15
N LEU A 220 10.25 7.75 26.15
CA LEU A 220 10.45 6.96 27.38
C LEU A 220 10.41 5.44 27.07
N TYR A 221 11.18 5.04 26.07
CA TYR A 221 11.40 3.67 25.69
C TYR A 221 12.90 3.50 25.65
N SER A 222 13.43 2.85 26.70
CA SER A 222 14.84 2.53 26.82
C SER A 222 15.35 1.90 25.52
N SER A 223 16.55 2.28 25.12
CA SER A 223 17.29 1.81 23.94
C SER A 223 17.50 0.30 23.87
N HIS A 224 16.90 -0.46 24.78
CA HIS A 224 16.90 -1.91 24.90
C HIS A 224 15.60 -2.52 24.35
N ARG A 225 14.57 -1.70 24.10
CA ARG A 225 13.35 -2.14 23.44
C ARG A 225 13.46 -2.10 21.94
N PHE A 226 14.01 -1.09 21.28
CA PHE A 226 14.26 -1.22 19.84
C PHE A 226 15.45 -2.14 19.48
N LEU A 227 16.24 -2.56 20.47
CA LEU A 227 17.25 -3.61 20.34
C LEU A 227 16.74 -4.90 21.02
N GLY A 228 15.66 -5.49 20.50
CA GLY A 228 15.14 -6.79 20.96
C GLY A 228 13.65 -6.86 21.33
N GLU A 229 12.95 -5.73 21.42
CA GLU A 229 11.48 -5.59 21.35
C GLU A 229 11.12 -4.87 20.04
N ASP A 230 10.97 -5.74 19.06
CA ASP A 230 10.66 -5.54 17.66
C ASP A 230 9.44 -4.60 17.43
N VAL A 231 9.40 -3.99 16.25
CA VAL A 231 8.19 -3.38 15.65
C VAL A 231 6.98 -4.32 15.81
N GLU A 232 7.19 -5.63 15.97
CA GLU A 232 6.32 -6.70 16.51
C GLU A 232 5.51 -6.35 17.75
N ALA A 233 6.08 -5.72 18.77
CA ALA A 233 5.35 -5.34 19.98
C ALA A 233 4.47 -4.08 19.76
N TYR A 234 4.85 -3.23 18.81
CA TYR A 234 4.14 -1.98 18.48
C TYR A 234 2.97 -2.21 17.50
N LEU A 235 3.19 -3.02 16.45
CA LEU A 235 2.15 -3.44 15.52
C LEU A 235 1.29 -4.59 16.09
N GLY A 236 1.81 -5.36 17.06
CA GLY A 236 1.12 -6.46 17.72
C GLY A 236 -0.31 -6.11 18.17
N PRO A 237 -0.56 -5.00 18.89
CA PRO A 237 -1.89 -4.54 19.25
C PRO A 237 -2.85 -4.32 18.07
N ILE A 238 -2.36 -3.86 16.91
CA ILE A 238 -3.16 -3.68 15.69
C ILE A 238 -3.72 -5.03 15.21
N TYR A 239 -2.94 -6.10 15.36
CA TYR A 239 -3.35 -7.48 15.05
C TYR A 239 -4.04 -8.21 16.22
N ALA A 240 -3.77 -7.79 17.47
CA ALA A 240 -4.10 -8.53 18.68
C ALA A 240 -5.34 -8.03 19.44
N SER A 241 -5.65 -6.73 19.45
CA SER A 241 -6.66 -6.18 20.37
C SER A 241 -7.95 -5.63 19.74
N GLY A 242 -7.97 -5.33 18.43
CA GLY A 242 -9.18 -4.86 17.74
C GLY A 242 -10.05 -5.96 17.11
N SER A 243 -9.51 -7.17 16.94
CA SER A 243 -10.13 -8.25 16.18
C SER A 243 -10.53 -9.43 17.08
N ARG A 244 -11.77 -9.93 16.94
CA ARG A 244 -12.25 -11.10 17.68
C ARG A 244 -11.62 -12.41 17.15
N TYR A 245 -11.40 -12.47 15.84
CA TYR A 245 -10.80 -13.58 15.10
C TYR A 245 -9.77 -13.06 14.10
N VAL A 246 -8.80 -13.90 13.76
CA VAL A 246 -7.81 -13.64 12.71
C VAL A 246 -8.03 -14.64 11.58
N VAL A 247 -8.24 -14.16 10.35
CA VAL A 247 -8.31 -15.01 9.15
C VAL A 247 -6.91 -15.09 8.54
N ALA A 248 -6.29 -16.26 8.60
CA ALA A 248 -4.92 -16.49 8.12
C ALA A 248 -4.95 -17.16 6.75
N VAL A 249 -4.62 -16.44 5.68
CA VAL A 249 -4.56 -16.99 4.31
C VAL A 249 -3.16 -17.50 4.02
N LEU A 250 -3.00 -18.81 4.06
CA LEU A 250 -1.73 -19.54 4.02
C LEU A 250 -1.44 -20.00 2.58
N GLY A 251 -0.92 -19.08 1.78
CA GLY A 251 -0.50 -19.32 0.38
C GLY A 251 0.95 -19.83 0.23
N GLU A 252 1.39 -20.07 -1.01
CA GLU A 252 2.73 -20.63 -1.33
C GLU A 252 3.92 -19.81 -0.80
N MET A 253 3.71 -18.50 -0.63
CA MET A 253 4.73 -17.58 -0.11
C MET A 253 4.63 -17.33 1.39
N TYR A 254 3.60 -17.89 2.05
CA TYR A 254 3.38 -17.74 3.48
C TYR A 254 4.45 -18.53 4.25
N GLY A 255 5.13 -17.87 5.19
CA GLY A 255 6.30 -18.41 5.89
C GLY A 255 7.63 -18.27 5.12
N ARG A 256 7.61 -17.85 3.85
CA ARG A 256 8.83 -17.56 3.06
C ARG A 256 9.21 -16.08 3.08
N LYS A 257 8.22 -15.20 3.21
CA LYS A 257 8.43 -13.76 3.36
C LYS A 257 8.58 -13.42 4.85
N ARG A 258 9.58 -12.62 5.23
CA ARG A 258 9.82 -12.19 6.62
C ARG A 258 8.56 -11.63 7.30
N TRP A 259 7.75 -10.88 6.56
CA TRP A 259 6.47 -10.33 7.02
C TRP A 259 5.45 -11.40 7.45
N THR A 260 5.32 -12.49 6.69
CA THR A 260 4.35 -13.56 7.01
C THR A 260 4.74 -14.37 8.24
N LEU A 261 6.06 -14.44 8.54
CA LEU A 261 6.55 -15.04 9.78
C LEU A 261 6.22 -14.16 10.99
N PHE A 262 6.33 -12.84 10.81
CA PHE A 262 5.93 -11.83 11.78
C PHE A 262 4.42 -11.85 12.09
N GLU A 263 3.56 -11.88 11.06
CA GLU A 263 2.11 -11.96 11.24
C GLU A 263 1.73 -13.22 12.04
N ALA A 264 2.29 -14.37 11.62
CA ALA A 264 2.07 -15.64 12.28
C ALA A 264 2.48 -15.60 13.76
N ALA A 265 3.64 -15.02 14.09
CA ALA A 265 4.11 -14.88 15.47
C ALA A 265 3.14 -14.05 16.34
N ALA A 266 2.60 -12.95 15.79
CA ALA A 266 1.69 -12.06 16.51
C ALA A 266 0.36 -12.72 16.93
N TYR A 267 -0.18 -13.64 16.12
CA TYR A 267 -1.43 -14.34 16.44
C TYR A 267 -1.26 -15.81 16.83
N LYS A 268 -0.03 -16.36 16.84
CA LYS A 268 0.24 -17.79 17.10
C LYS A 268 -0.40 -18.27 18.39
N HIS A 269 -0.29 -17.48 19.46
CA HIS A 269 -0.89 -17.79 20.77
C HIS A 269 -2.43 -17.89 20.75
N ARG A 270 -3.10 -17.37 19.70
CA ARG A 270 -4.56 -17.41 19.54
C ARG A 270 -5.06 -18.69 18.86
N ILE A 271 -4.15 -19.52 18.32
CA ILE A 271 -4.45 -20.80 17.67
C ILE A 271 -5.14 -21.74 18.67
N GLU A 272 -4.55 -21.90 19.86
CA GLU A 272 -5.10 -22.76 20.92
C GLU A 272 -6.47 -22.27 21.43
N ALA A 273 -6.71 -20.96 21.39
CA ALA A 273 -7.99 -20.35 21.76
C ALA A 273 -9.08 -20.49 20.69
N GLY A 274 -8.79 -21.14 19.55
CA GLY A 274 -9.71 -21.27 18.42
C GLY A 274 -10.10 -19.95 17.77
N ARG A 275 -9.23 -18.93 17.87
CA ARG A 275 -9.46 -17.57 17.35
C ARG A 275 -8.72 -17.27 16.05
N VAL A 276 -8.01 -18.27 15.51
CA VAL A 276 -7.38 -18.21 14.20
C VAL A 276 -8.18 -19.10 13.25
N LEU A 277 -8.59 -18.54 12.12
CA LEU A 277 -9.34 -19.21 11.06
C LEU A 277 -8.40 -19.40 9.86
N PRO A 278 -7.74 -20.56 9.75
CA PRO A 278 -6.80 -20.79 8.67
C PRO A 278 -7.52 -21.08 7.34
N ILE A 279 -6.99 -20.51 6.26
CA ILE A 279 -7.39 -20.76 4.88
C ILE A 279 -6.15 -21.19 4.09
N TRP A 280 -6.04 -22.47 3.72
CA TRP A 280 -4.83 -23.00 3.07
C TRP A 280 -4.93 -23.01 1.56
N SER A 281 -3.83 -22.68 0.90
CA SER A 281 -3.66 -22.99 -0.52
C SER A 281 -3.55 -24.50 -0.70
N LYS A 282 -4.32 -25.07 -1.63
CA LYS A 282 -4.20 -26.48 -2.03
C LYS A 282 -2.83 -26.83 -2.61
N ARG A 283 -2.07 -25.84 -3.07
CA ARG A 283 -0.69 -26.03 -3.55
C ARG A 283 0.34 -26.14 -2.44
N VAL A 284 -0.03 -25.79 -1.21
CA VAL A 284 0.84 -25.92 -0.05
C VAL A 284 0.53 -27.26 0.62
N PRO A 285 1.37 -28.29 0.42
CA PRO A 285 1.14 -29.58 1.06
C PRO A 285 1.23 -29.42 2.58
N PRO A 286 0.41 -30.17 3.36
CA PRO A 286 0.53 -30.18 4.80
C PRO A 286 1.92 -30.67 5.20
N THR A 287 2.53 -29.99 6.17
CA THR A 287 3.81 -30.43 6.76
C THR A 287 3.56 -31.02 8.14
N PRO A 288 4.37 -31.99 8.60
CA PRO A 288 4.19 -32.62 9.91
C PRO A 288 4.27 -31.68 11.12
N PHE A 289 4.79 -30.46 10.92
CA PHE A 289 5.01 -29.47 11.96
C PHE A 289 4.11 -28.24 11.84
N ASP A 290 3.13 -28.26 10.93
CA ASP A 290 2.17 -27.17 10.78
C ASP A 290 1.06 -27.28 11.84
N GLU A 291 1.21 -26.52 12.93
CA GLU A 291 0.26 -26.46 14.04
C GLU A 291 -1.15 -26.06 13.58
N THR A 292 -1.30 -25.33 12.46
CA THR A 292 -2.62 -24.94 11.96
C THR A 292 -3.37 -26.10 11.33
N ARG A 293 -2.67 -27.10 10.76
CA ARG A 293 -3.30 -28.26 10.09
C ARG A 293 -4.00 -29.22 11.05
N GLY A 294 -3.79 -29.08 12.36
CA GLY A 294 -4.59 -29.74 13.39
C GLY A 294 -5.95 -29.08 13.66
N LEU A 295 -6.22 -27.90 13.09
CA LEU A 295 -7.46 -27.15 13.22
C LEU A 295 -8.44 -27.46 12.08
N GLY A 296 -9.73 -27.22 12.33
CA GLY A 296 -10.70 -27.05 11.26
C GLY A 296 -10.48 -25.72 10.54
N GLY A 297 -10.36 -25.75 9.22
CA GLY A 297 -10.18 -24.55 8.39
C GLY A 297 -10.74 -24.74 7.00
N LEU A 298 -10.40 -23.82 6.10
CA LEU A 298 -10.86 -23.82 4.72
C LEU A 298 -9.68 -24.00 3.76
N ASP A 299 -9.93 -24.53 2.57
CA ASP A 299 -8.93 -24.59 1.50
C ASP A 299 -9.34 -23.66 0.35
N TYR A 300 -8.38 -23.11 -0.38
CA TYR A 300 -8.60 -22.41 -1.64
C TYR A 300 -7.71 -22.97 -2.76
N GLU A 301 -8.22 -22.92 -3.97
CA GLU A 301 -7.52 -23.27 -5.21
C GLU A 301 -6.93 -22.00 -5.83
N PRO A 302 -5.59 -21.85 -5.86
CA PRO A 302 -4.93 -20.64 -6.36
C PRO A 302 -5.21 -20.31 -7.83
N ASN A 303 -5.49 -21.34 -8.65
CA ASN A 303 -5.81 -21.19 -10.08
C ASN A 303 -7.32 -21.11 -10.36
N GLY A 304 -8.16 -21.20 -9.33
CA GLY A 304 -9.61 -21.11 -9.50
C GLY A 304 -10.10 -19.67 -9.50
N ASP A 305 -11.41 -19.49 -9.54
CA ASP A 305 -12.05 -18.20 -9.29
C ASP A 305 -11.86 -17.82 -7.82
N LEU A 306 -10.87 -16.97 -7.53
CA LEU A 306 -10.54 -16.54 -6.18
C LEU A 306 -11.64 -15.67 -5.56
N LEU A 307 -12.40 -14.92 -6.36
CA LEU A 307 -13.47 -14.05 -5.87
C LEU A 307 -14.68 -14.88 -5.43
N ALA A 308 -15.09 -15.86 -6.22
CA ALA A 308 -16.16 -16.77 -5.85
C ALA A 308 -15.80 -17.59 -4.61
N GLN A 309 -14.56 -18.07 -4.53
CA GLN A 309 -14.04 -18.76 -3.34
C GLN A 309 -14.04 -17.83 -2.12
N ALA A 310 -13.51 -16.61 -2.24
CA ALA A 310 -13.51 -15.65 -1.13
C ALA A 310 -14.93 -15.34 -0.61
N LYS A 311 -15.93 -15.21 -1.49
CA LYS A 311 -17.34 -15.04 -1.10
C LYS A 311 -17.88 -16.23 -0.32
N ALA A 312 -17.64 -17.46 -0.81
CA ALA A 312 -18.07 -18.67 -0.12
C ALA A 312 -17.41 -18.81 1.27
N HIS A 313 -16.11 -18.53 1.37
CA HIS A 313 -15.38 -18.56 2.63
C HIS A 313 -15.90 -17.48 3.59
N ALA A 314 -16.20 -16.29 3.09
CA ALA A 314 -16.77 -15.20 3.88
C ALA A 314 -18.14 -15.56 4.48
N GLU A 315 -18.99 -16.30 3.76
CA GLU A 315 -20.28 -16.79 4.29
C GLU A 315 -20.09 -17.77 5.45
N VAL A 316 -19.16 -18.72 5.31
CA VAL A 316 -18.84 -19.70 6.36
C VAL A 316 -18.29 -19.01 7.61
N ILE A 317 -17.35 -18.07 7.40
CA ILE A 317 -16.78 -17.27 8.49
C ILE A 317 -17.86 -16.43 9.17
N SER A 318 -18.76 -15.79 8.40
CA SER A 318 -19.85 -14.97 8.95
C SER A 318 -20.78 -15.78 9.85
N LYS A 319 -21.13 -17.02 9.46
CA LYS A 319 -21.92 -17.93 10.32
C LYS A 319 -21.17 -18.25 11.62
N LYS A 320 -19.88 -18.59 11.53
CA LYS A 320 -19.06 -18.85 12.72
C LYS A 320 -19.01 -17.63 13.66
N LEU A 321 -18.95 -16.42 13.11
CA LEU A 321 -18.95 -15.18 13.89
C LEU A 321 -20.29 -14.91 14.58
N ALA A 322 -21.41 -15.30 13.98
CA ALA A 322 -22.75 -15.15 14.54
C ALA A 322 -23.04 -16.16 15.67
N ASP A 323 -22.50 -17.38 15.58
CA ASP A 323 -22.69 -18.45 16.57
C ASP A 323 -21.77 -18.32 17.80
N SER A 324 -20.81 -17.40 17.75
CA SER A 324 -19.81 -17.23 18.80
C SER A 324 -20.18 -16.07 19.69
#